data_AF-A0A2J5PRZ8-F1
#
_entry.id   AF-A0A2J5PRZ8-F1
#
_cell.length_a   1.000
_cell.length_b   1.000
_cell.length_c   1.000
_cell.angle_alpha   90.00
_cell.angle_beta   90.00
_cell.angle_gamma   90.00
#
_symmetry.space_group_name_H-M   'P 1'
#
loop_
_entity.id
_entity.type
_entity.pdbx_description
1 polymer ?
#
loop_
_entity_poly.entity_id
_entity_poly.type
_entity_poly.pdbx_seq_one_letter_code
_entity_poly.pdbx_strand_id
1 'polypeptide(L)'
;MFSLDNVIDDLWPQAKPALWQKKVLKKLLHEEEFQQFAARHHHLKGLDTVEQVLEHLNIRCAIPAHDLEQIPEHGPLVIIANHPTGTLDGLALLYAVSRVRRDVKVVTNRMLTHLEPLSSLFI
;
A
#
# COMPACT_ATOMS: atom_id res chain seq x y z
N MET A 1 -8.50 -7.49 -5.94
CA MET A 1 -8.15 -8.03 -4.59
C MET A 1 -6.90 -8.91 -4.64
N PHE A 2 -5.99 -8.79 -3.66
CA PHE A 2 -4.73 -9.54 -3.63
C PHE A 2 -4.97 -11.06 -3.55
N SER A 3 -4.35 -11.81 -4.45
CA SER A 3 -4.37 -13.26 -4.51
C SER A 3 -3.02 -13.73 -5.03
N LEU A 4 -2.42 -14.73 -4.39
CA LEU A 4 -1.14 -15.27 -4.84
C LEU A 4 -1.22 -15.81 -6.27
N ASP A 5 -2.37 -16.38 -6.65
CA ASP A 5 -2.56 -16.92 -7.99
C ASP A 5 -2.48 -15.80 -9.04
N ASN A 6 -3.17 -14.67 -8.81
CA ASN A 6 -3.11 -13.51 -9.70
C ASN A 6 -1.70 -12.92 -9.83
N VAL A 7 -0.97 -12.88 -8.71
CA VAL A 7 0.42 -12.36 -8.68
C VAL A 7 1.37 -13.29 -9.43
N ILE A 8 1.25 -14.60 -9.25
CA ILE A 8 2.07 -15.58 -9.98
C ILE A 8 1.75 -15.53 -11.48
N ASP A 9 0.47 -15.46 -11.86
CA ASP A 9 0.09 -15.44 -13.26
C ASP A 9 0.58 -14.17 -13.98
N ASP A 10 0.62 -13.02 -13.30
CA ASP A 10 1.11 -11.76 -13.88
C ASP A 10 2.65 -11.64 -13.86
N LEU A 11 3.32 -12.01 -12.75
CA LEU A 11 4.77 -11.82 -12.59
C LEU A 11 5.60 -13.01 -13.05
N TRP A 12 5.06 -14.24 -13.01
CA TRP A 12 5.75 -15.47 -13.40
C TRP A 12 4.80 -16.46 -14.09
N PRO A 13 4.27 -16.13 -15.29
CA PRO A 13 3.26 -16.94 -15.98
C PRO A 13 3.74 -18.36 -16.36
N GLN A 14 5.05 -18.57 -16.46
CA GLN A 14 5.62 -19.89 -16.77
C GLN A 14 5.75 -20.81 -15.54
N ALA A 15 5.55 -20.29 -14.32
CA ALA A 15 5.68 -21.09 -13.11
C ALA A 15 4.45 -22.00 -12.94
N LYS A 16 4.71 -23.28 -12.67
CA LYS A 16 3.69 -24.25 -12.26
C LYS A 16 4.04 -24.80 -10.88
N PRO A 17 3.97 -23.98 -9.82
CA PRO A 17 4.32 -24.43 -8.48
C PRO A 17 3.35 -25.53 -8.06
N ALA A 18 3.88 -26.56 -7.41
CA ALA A 18 3.09 -27.64 -6.86
C ALA A 18 2.09 -27.11 -5.82
N LEU A 19 0.97 -27.83 -5.62
CA LEU A 19 -0.09 -27.42 -4.71
C LEU A 19 0.40 -27.14 -3.28
N TRP A 20 1.39 -27.91 -2.81
CA TRP A 20 1.97 -27.69 -1.49
C TRP A 20 2.81 -26.40 -1.43
N GLN A 21 3.55 -26.06 -2.50
CA GLN A 21 4.32 -24.81 -2.58
C GLN A 21 3.37 -23.61 -2.55
N LYS A 22 2.26 -23.68 -3.30
CA LYS A 22 1.20 -22.66 -3.24
C LYS A 22 0.67 -22.51 -1.82
N LYS A 23 0.27 -23.59 -1.15
CA LYS A 23 -0.24 -23.54 0.23
C LYS A 23 0.76 -22.90 1.21
N VAL A 24 2.04 -23.23 1.08
CA VAL A 24 3.10 -22.63 1.92
C VAL A 24 3.21 -21.13 1.65
N LEU A 25 3.27 -20.72 0.37
CA LEU A 25 3.36 -19.30 0.00
C LEU A 25 2.13 -18.51 0.45
N LYS A 26 0.92 -19.03 0.27
CA LYS A 26 -0.32 -18.38 0.74
C LYS A 26 -0.29 -18.12 2.24
N LYS A 27 0.22 -19.08 3.01
CA LYS A 27 0.37 -18.95 4.47
C LYS A 27 1.46 -17.95 4.86
N LEU A 28 2.63 -17.99 4.22
CA LEU A 28 3.75 -17.08 4.52
C LEU A 28 3.43 -15.62 4.15
N LEU A 29 2.71 -15.42 3.05
CA LEU A 29 2.30 -14.09 2.59
C LEU A 29 0.98 -13.62 3.21
N HIS A 30 0.44 -14.39 4.17
CA HIS A 30 -0.77 -14.03 4.92
C HIS A 30 -1.96 -13.67 4.00
N GLU A 31 -2.14 -14.39 2.88
CA GLU A 31 -3.17 -14.07 1.88
C GLU A 31 -4.57 -14.03 2.49
N GLU A 32 -4.88 -14.97 3.39
CA GLU A 32 -6.17 -15.01 4.09
C GLU A 32 -6.41 -13.76 4.94
N GLU A 33 -5.38 -13.25 5.61
CA GLU A 33 -5.47 -12.02 6.42
C GLU A 33 -5.70 -10.80 5.53
N PHE A 34 -4.97 -10.69 4.42
CA PHE A 34 -5.19 -9.64 3.41
C PHE A 34 -6.63 -9.67 2.86
N GLN A 35 -7.14 -10.85 2.53
CA GLN A 35 -8.50 -11.01 2.01
C GLN A 35 -9.56 -10.68 3.06
N GLN A 36 -9.37 -11.12 4.31
CA GLN A 36 -10.26 -10.77 5.41
C GLN A 36 -10.27 -9.27 5.70
N PHE A 37 -9.09 -8.64 5.72
CA PHE A 37 -8.95 -7.20 5.90
C PHE A 37 -9.65 -6.44 4.77
N ALA A 38 -9.42 -6.83 3.51
CA ALA A 38 -10.07 -6.22 2.35
C ALA A 38 -11.59 -6.41 2.36
N ALA A 39 -12.10 -7.57 2.76
CA ALA A 39 -13.53 -7.82 2.86
C ALA A 39 -14.21 -6.94 3.93
N ARG A 40 -13.58 -6.79 5.11
CA ARG A 40 -14.08 -5.94 6.20
C ARG A 40 -14.11 -4.46 5.82
N HIS A 41 -13.13 -4.01 5.04
CA HIS A 41 -12.95 -2.60 4.70
C HIS A 41 -13.20 -2.29 3.21
N HIS A 42 -14.02 -3.09 2.53
CA HIS A 42 -14.25 -2.98 1.07
C HIS A 42 -14.79 -1.62 0.62
N HIS A 43 -15.38 -0.85 1.54
CA HIS A 43 -15.93 0.48 1.29
C HIS A 43 -14.86 1.57 1.31
N LEU A 44 -13.69 1.33 1.90
CA LEU A 44 -12.58 2.28 1.96
C LEU A 44 -11.79 2.27 0.66
N LYS A 45 -11.35 3.45 0.23
CA LYS A 45 -10.54 3.64 -0.98
C LYS A 45 -9.46 4.69 -0.75
N GLY A 46 -8.36 4.56 -1.48
CA GLY A 46 -7.27 5.52 -1.50
C GLY A 46 -6.72 5.77 -0.09
N LEU A 47 -6.71 7.04 0.32
CA LEU A 47 -6.11 7.47 1.58
C LEU A 47 -6.80 6.89 2.82
N ASP A 48 -8.11 6.65 2.75
CA ASP A 48 -8.85 6.06 3.87
C ASP A 48 -8.41 4.60 4.10
N THR A 49 -8.10 3.88 3.03
CA THR A 49 -7.50 2.55 3.12
C THR A 49 -6.10 2.62 3.73
N VAL A 50 -5.29 3.61 3.35
CA VAL A 50 -3.94 3.79 3.93
C VAL A 50 -4.03 3.99 5.45
N GLU A 51 -4.91 4.88 5.89
CA GLU A 51 -5.14 5.15 7.32
C GLU A 51 -5.58 3.89 8.06
N GLN A 52 -6.54 3.14 7.49
CA GLN A 52 -7.02 1.91 8.10
C GLN A 52 -5.96 0.80 8.18
N VAL A 53 -5.09 0.70 7.18
CA VAL A 53 -3.96 -0.25 7.19
C VAL A 53 -2.97 0.10 8.30
N LEU A 54 -2.61 1.38 8.43
CA LEU A 54 -1.70 1.83 9.50
C LEU A 54 -2.29 1.56 10.88
N GLU A 55 -3.59 1.81 11.06
CA GLU A 55 -4.30 1.52 12.32
C GLU A 55 -4.32 0.01 12.62
N HIS A 56 -4.68 -0.82 11.63
CA HIS A 56 -4.75 -2.28 11.77
C HIS A 56 -3.39 -2.89 12.15
N LEU A 57 -2.31 -2.37 11.58
CA LEU A 57 -0.94 -2.79 11.89
C LEU A 57 -0.38 -2.11 13.15
N ASN A 58 -1.17 -1.27 13.83
CA ASN A 58 -0.77 -0.48 15.01
C ASN A 58 0.50 0.36 14.77
N ILE A 59 0.60 0.96 13.59
CA ILE A 59 1.70 1.83 13.19
C ILE A 59 1.35 3.27 13.55
N ARG A 60 2.25 3.94 14.26
CA ARG A 60 2.09 5.35 14.64
C ARG A 60 3.16 6.20 13.99
N CYS A 61 2.73 7.23 13.27
CA CYS A 61 3.61 8.20 12.66
C CYS A 61 3.70 9.45 13.56
N ALA A 62 4.83 9.64 14.22
CA ALA A 62 5.10 10.87 14.97
C ALA A 62 5.75 11.88 14.03
N ILE A 63 4.95 12.85 13.57
CA ILE A 63 5.39 13.87 12.61
C ILE A 63 5.26 15.24 13.30
N PRO A 64 6.38 15.95 13.50
CA PRO A 64 6.37 17.32 14.00
C PRO A 64 5.52 18.24 13.11
N ALA A 65 4.76 19.16 13.70
CA ALA A 65 3.93 20.10 12.95
C ALA A 65 4.76 20.97 11.99
N HIS A 66 5.95 21.41 12.44
CA HIS A 66 6.85 22.25 11.64
C HIS A 66 7.33 21.57 10.34
N ASP A 67 7.41 20.24 10.31
CA ASP A 67 7.79 19.50 9.10
C ASP A 67 6.65 19.48 8.08
N LEU A 68 5.40 19.40 8.54
CA LEU A 68 4.22 19.45 7.66
C LEU A 68 4.03 20.85 7.06
N GLU A 69 4.36 21.90 7.81
CA GLU A 69 4.30 23.29 7.34
C GLU A 69 5.28 23.57 6.18
N GLN A 70 6.32 22.74 5.99
CA GLN A 70 7.22 22.84 4.84
C GLN A 70 6.59 22.34 3.54
N ILE A 71 5.48 21.60 3.59
CA ILE A 71 4.82 21.03 2.41
C ILE A 71 3.93 22.12 1.79
N PRO A 72 4.17 22.51 0.52
CA PRO A 72 3.28 23.45 -0.16
C PRO A 72 1.86 22.87 -0.30
N GLU A 73 0.86 23.60 0.20
CA GLU A 73 -0.56 23.22 0.11
C GLU A 73 -1.06 23.14 -1.35
N HIS A 74 -0.51 23.97 -2.22
CA HIS A 74 -0.96 24.12 -3.61
C HIS A 74 0.23 24.14 -4.58
N GLY A 75 -0.06 23.80 -5.83
CA GLY A 75 0.92 23.78 -6.92
C GLY A 75 1.64 22.44 -7.08
N PRO A 76 2.49 22.33 -8.12
CA PRO A 76 3.23 21.14 -8.43
C PRO A 76 4.28 20.85 -7.35
N LEU A 77 4.36 19.60 -6.91
CA LEU A 77 5.29 19.13 -5.89
C LEU A 77 5.78 17.73 -6.26
N VAL A 78 7.10 17.52 -6.13
CA VAL A 78 7.71 16.19 -6.19
C VAL A 78 8.43 15.96 -4.87
N ILE A 79 8.02 14.94 -4.14
CA ILE A 79 8.65 14.53 -2.88
C ILE A 79 9.56 13.34 -3.18
N ILE A 80 10.83 13.45 -2.79
CA ILE A 80 11.82 12.38 -2.91
C ILE A 80 12.17 11.94 -1.49
N ALA A 81 11.90 10.67 -1.18
CA ALA A 81 12.18 10.09 0.12
C ALA A 81 12.89 8.74 -0.04
N ASN A 82 13.72 8.40 0.93
CA ASN A 82 14.21 7.04 1.06
C ASN A 82 13.09 6.12 1.58
N HIS A 83 13.21 4.83 1.31
CA HIS A 83 12.26 3.84 1.81
C HIS A 83 12.98 2.60 2.36
N PRO A 84 13.69 2.71 3.50
CA PRO A 84 14.43 1.59 4.07
C PRO A 84 13.55 0.39 4.48
N THR A 85 12.27 0.60 4.83
CA THR A 85 11.35 -0.48 5.30
C THR A 85 10.38 -1.03 4.24
N GLY A 86 10.57 -0.69 2.95
CA GLY A 86 9.85 -1.32 1.82
C GLY A 86 8.51 -0.72 1.40
N THR A 87 7.40 -1.02 2.09
CA THR A 87 6.05 -0.46 1.75
C THR A 87 5.46 0.38 2.88
N LEU A 88 5.92 0.14 4.12
CA LEU A 88 5.43 0.80 5.32
C LEU A 88 5.76 2.31 5.33
N ASP A 89 7.00 2.70 5.04
CA ASP A 89 7.37 4.12 4.91
C ASP A 89 6.53 4.84 3.85
N GLY A 90 6.13 4.17 2.77
CA GLY A 90 5.35 4.73 1.67
C GLY A 90 3.92 4.99 2.09
N LEU A 91 3.31 4.06 2.84
CA LEU A 91 2.02 4.26 3.48
C LEU A 91 2.09 5.38 4.53
N ALA A 92 3.14 5.41 5.34
CA ALA A 92 3.37 6.45 6.34
C ALA A 92 3.55 7.83 5.71
N LEU A 93 4.28 7.93 4.59
CA LEU A 93 4.47 9.17 3.83
C LEU A 93 3.17 9.62 3.15
N LEU A 94 2.43 8.70 2.52
CA LEU A 94 1.10 8.99 1.98
C LEU A 94 0.17 9.55 3.07
N TYR A 95 0.17 8.94 4.25
CA TYR A 95 -0.59 9.41 5.41
C TYR A 95 -0.08 10.77 5.94
N ALA A 96 1.23 10.98 6.00
CA ALA A 96 1.82 12.24 6.44
C ALA A 96 1.42 13.40 5.52
N VAL A 97 1.62 13.22 4.23
CA VAL A 97 1.35 14.23 3.19
C VAL A 97 -0.15 14.49 3.05
N SER A 98 -0.99 13.47 3.23
CA SER A 98 -2.45 13.60 3.14
C SER A 98 -3.07 14.54 4.17
N ARG A 99 -2.37 14.81 5.27
CA ARG A 99 -2.76 15.79 6.29
C ARG A 99 -2.66 17.23 5.80
N VAL A 100 -1.86 17.48 4.75
CA VAL A 100 -1.70 18.79 4.12
C VAL A 100 -2.42 18.84 2.78
N ARG A 101 -2.30 17.79 1.95
CA ARG A 101 -2.88 17.74 0.60
C ARG A 101 -3.38 16.35 0.21
N ARG A 102 -4.61 16.27 -0.33
CA ARG A 102 -5.29 15.00 -0.65
C ARG A 102 -5.01 14.46 -2.06
N ASP A 103 -4.31 15.22 -2.90
CA ASP A 103 -4.00 14.90 -4.30
C ASP A 103 -2.66 14.16 -4.48
N VAL A 104 -2.06 13.68 -3.39
CA VAL A 104 -0.81 12.92 -3.40
C VAL A 104 -0.95 11.62 -4.19
N LYS A 105 0.09 11.31 -4.96
CA LYS A 105 0.24 10.03 -5.66
C LYS A 105 1.68 9.52 -5.51
N VAL A 106 1.85 8.20 -5.59
CA VAL A 106 3.13 7.51 -5.48
C VAL A 106 3.42 6.77 -6.77
N VAL A 107 4.67 6.88 -7.22
CA VAL A 107 5.19 6.06 -8.32
C VAL A 107 5.37 4.64 -7.80
N THR A 108 4.68 3.70 -8.43
CA THR A 108 4.69 2.29 -7.97
C THR A 108 5.16 1.34 -9.04
N ASN A 109 5.41 0.09 -8.64
CA ASN A 109 5.69 -0.99 -9.57
C ASN A 109 4.40 -1.72 -9.98
N ARG A 110 4.50 -2.55 -11.01
CA ARG A 110 3.37 -3.37 -11.50
C ARG A 110 2.76 -4.28 -10.42
N MET A 111 3.55 -4.77 -9.46
CA MET A 111 3.04 -5.68 -8.43
C MET A 111 2.00 -5.01 -7.53
N LEU A 112 2.17 -3.71 -7.24
CA LEU A 112 1.25 -2.95 -6.39
C LEU A 112 -0.11 -2.69 -7.08
N THR A 113 -0.23 -2.87 -8.39
CA THR A 113 -1.52 -2.72 -9.10
C THR A 113 -2.58 -3.72 -8.66
N HIS A 114 -2.17 -4.86 -8.07
CA HIS A 114 -3.07 -5.87 -7.50
C HIS A 114 -3.75 -5.39 -6.19
N LEU A 115 -3.25 -4.31 -5.57
CA LEU A 115 -3.85 -3.64 -4.41
C LEU A 115 -4.90 -2.63 -4.86
N GLU A 116 -5.98 -3.17 -5.43
CA GLU A 116 -7.11 -2.41 -5.98
C GLU A 116 -7.63 -1.26 -5.09
N PRO A 117 -7.76 -1.38 -3.75
CA PRO A 117 -8.19 -0.28 -2.91
C PRO A 117 -7.26 0.94 -2.90
N LEU A 118 -5.98 0.77 -3.24
CA LEU A 118 -4.95 1.81 -3.28
C LEU A 118 -4.65 2.33 -4.69
N SER A 119 -5.25 1.72 -5.72
CA SER A 119 -4.98 2.01 -7.14
C SER A 119 -5.11 3.49 -7.52
N SER A 120 -6.01 4.25 -6.87
CA SER A 120 -6.19 5.68 -7.14
C SER A 120 -4.99 6.54 -6.73
N LEU A 121 -4.13 6.03 -5.84
CA LEU A 121 -2.94 6.71 -5.35
C LEU A 121 -1.69 6.37 -6.16
N PHE A 122 -1.80 5.46 -7.13
CA PHE A 122 -0.66 4.96 -7.88
C PHE A 122 -0.55 5.62 -9.24
N ILE A 123 0.69 5.89 -9.66
CA ILE A 123 1.08 6.26 -11.03
C ILE A 123 2.08 5.22 -11.52
#